data_AF-A0A8T3LRY1-F1
#
_entry.id   AF-A0A8T3LRY1-F1
#
_cell.length_a   1.000
_cell.length_b   1.000
_cell.length_c   1.000
_cell.angle_alpha   90.00
_cell.angle_beta   90.00
_cell.angle_gamma   90.00
#
_symmetry.space_group_name_H-M   'P 1'
#
loop_
_entity.id
_entity.type
_entity.pdbx_description
1 polymer ?
#
loop_
_entity_poly.entity_id
_entity_poly.type
_entity_poly.pdbx_seq_one_letter_code
_entity_poly.pdbx_strand_id
1 'polypeptide(L)'
;TCAVLAWKRRSMALVLVVAAFAFQFVPWIRIERATFAYHYLTAVIFAMIAVAYLTDELLRRPAWRDLAIGYLALVVVVGVLIFPLGSALPMPDWYINAARALPPWNFGFQFPDPPQGTREELLTLGTAKVLLGLLLAVAAGFFAVTGRSWWERWGSRRGVRPRHMPEGG
;
A
#
# COMPACT_ATOMS: atom_id res chain seq x y z
N THR A 1 4.20 -5.52 -17.25
CA THR A 1 5.24 -4.66 -16.63
C THR A 1 5.28 -3.31 -17.33
N CYS A 2 5.55 -2.20 -16.63
CA CYS A 2 5.52 -0.82 -17.16
C CYS A 2 6.32 -0.66 -18.47
N ALA A 3 7.50 -1.28 -18.56
CA ALA A 3 8.33 -1.24 -19.77
C ALA A 3 7.58 -1.69 -21.05
N VAL A 4 6.73 -2.73 -20.93
CA VAL A 4 5.91 -3.22 -22.05
C VAL A 4 4.82 -2.22 -22.42
N LEU A 5 4.19 -1.57 -21.42
CA LEU A 5 3.21 -0.51 -21.67
C LEU A 5 3.85 0.73 -22.29
N ALA A 6 5.05 1.10 -21.83
CA ALA A 6 5.84 2.20 -22.39
C ALA A 6 6.11 1.98 -23.89
N TRP A 7 6.60 0.78 -24.22
CA TRP A 7 6.93 0.39 -25.58
C TRP A 7 5.70 0.33 -26.48
N LYS A 8 4.62 -0.34 -26.02
CA LYS A 8 3.37 -0.46 -26.79
C LYS A 8 2.68 0.89 -27.02
N ARG A 9 2.73 1.80 -26.05
CA ARG A 9 2.11 3.14 -26.15
C ARG A 9 3.06 4.22 -26.70
N ARG A 10 4.31 3.86 -27.00
CA ARG A 10 5.39 4.79 -27.37
C ARG A 10 5.47 6.01 -26.44
N SER A 11 5.22 5.81 -25.15
CA SER A 11 5.27 6.89 -24.17
C SER A 11 6.71 7.14 -23.76
N MET A 12 7.34 8.15 -24.35
CA MET A 12 8.72 8.54 -24.05
C MET A 12 8.91 8.83 -22.56
N ALA A 13 7.93 9.47 -21.91
CA ALA A 13 7.96 9.74 -20.48
C ALA A 13 8.05 8.46 -19.63
N LEU A 14 7.26 7.42 -19.94
CA LEU A 14 7.30 6.17 -19.19
C LEU A 14 8.62 5.40 -19.42
N VAL A 15 9.15 5.47 -20.65
CA VAL A 15 10.48 4.92 -20.97
C VAL A 15 11.55 5.62 -20.14
N LEU A 16 11.53 6.96 -20.05
CA LEU A 16 12.48 7.73 -19.26
C LEU A 16 12.39 7.41 -17.77
N VAL A 17 11.19 7.25 -17.20
CA VAL A 17 11.02 6.87 -15.78
C VAL A 17 11.61 5.49 -15.50
N VAL A 18 11.34 4.50 -16.35
CA VAL A 18 11.89 3.14 -16.20
C VAL A 18 13.41 3.13 -16.38
N ALA A 19 13.92 3.87 -17.37
CA ALA A 19 15.35 4.00 -17.61
C ALA A 19 16.06 4.70 -16.44
N ALA A 20 15.47 5.77 -15.91
CA ALA A 20 15.99 6.48 -14.74
C ALA A 20 16.01 5.57 -13.50
N PHE A 21 14.95 4.80 -13.26
CA PHE A 21 14.95 3.78 -12.21
C PHE A 21 16.09 2.78 -12.40
N ALA A 22 16.24 2.22 -13.60
CA ALA A 22 17.28 1.24 -13.89
C ALA A 22 18.69 1.82 -13.71
N PHE A 23 18.94 3.04 -14.19
CA PHE A 23 20.22 3.72 -14.03
C PHE A 23 20.55 3.99 -12.56
N GLN A 24 19.54 4.33 -11.75
CA GLN A 24 19.70 4.56 -10.32
C GLN A 24 19.81 3.26 -9.51
N PHE A 25 19.30 2.12 -10.00
CA PHE A 25 19.24 0.87 -9.24
C PHE A 25 20.36 -0.13 -9.62
N VAL A 26 20.60 -0.33 -10.92
CA VAL A 26 21.51 -1.36 -11.46
C VAL A 26 22.94 -1.25 -10.93
N PRO A 27 23.54 -0.05 -10.78
CA PRO A 27 24.89 0.08 -10.22
C PRO A 27 25.03 -0.50 -8.81
N TRP A 28 23.94 -0.55 -8.03
CA TRP A 28 23.93 -1.06 -6.66
C TRP A 28 23.72 -2.57 -6.55
N ILE A 29 23.47 -3.27 -7.65
CA ILE A 29 23.30 -4.74 -7.64
C ILE A 29 24.63 -5.46 -7.48
N ARG A 30 25.73 -4.88 -7.98
CA ARG A 30 27.06 -5.52 -8.09
C ARG A 30 28.14 -4.85 -7.24
N ILE A 31 27.75 -4.23 -6.14
CA ILE A 31 28.68 -3.52 -5.27
C ILE A 31 29.27 -4.47 -4.21
N GLU A 32 30.60 -4.49 -4.10
CA GLU A 32 31.35 -5.34 -3.15
C GLU A 32 31.54 -4.70 -1.77
N ARG A 33 31.18 -3.42 -1.63
CA ARG A 33 31.16 -2.70 -0.34
C ARG A 33 29.79 -2.80 0.33
N ALA A 34 29.74 -2.62 1.64
CA ALA A 34 28.48 -2.61 2.38
C ALA A 34 27.50 -1.54 1.81
N THR A 35 26.27 -1.95 1.53
CA THR A 35 25.17 -1.07 1.12
C THR A 35 24.05 -1.09 2.15
N PHE A 36 23.39 0.05 2.29
CA PHE A 36 22.28 0.26 3.21
C PHE A 36 21.07 0.79 2.46
N ALA A 37 19.87 0.66 3.05
CA ALA A 37 18.60 1.00 2.41
C ALA A 37 18.55 2.40 1.77
N TYR A 38 19.22 3.40 2.35
CA TYR A 38 19.22 4.76 1.84
C TYR A 38 19.89 4.92 0.47
N HIS A 39 20.74 3.98 0.02
CA HIS A 39 21.32 4.01 -1.33
C HIS A 39 20.26 3.84 -2.42
N TYR A 40 19.12 3.24 -2.09
CA TYR A 40 18.01 3.02 -3.01
C TYR A 40 16.97 4.14 -2.97
N LEU A 41 17.14 5.16 -2.11
CA LEU A 41 16.12 6.20 -1.92
C LEU A 41 15.84 6.99 -3.20
N THR A 42 16.88 7.28 -4.00
CA THR A 42 16.74 7.96 -5.30
C THR A 42 16.02 7.10 -6.32
N ALA A 43 16.28 5.78 -6.34
CA ALA A 43 15.58 4.84 -7.20
C ALA A 43 14.10 4.69 -6.81
N VAL A 44 13.77 4.70 -5.51
CA VAL A 44 12.40 4.58 -5.00
C VAL A 44 11.47 5.63 -5.58
N ILE A 45 11.91 6.88 -5.76
CA ILE A 45 11.08 7.96 -6.32
C ILE A 45 10.58 7.59 -7.73
N PHE A 46 11.46 7.08 -8.58
CA PHE A 46 11.09 6.66 -9.94
C PHE A 46 10.17 5.42 -9.92
N ALA A 47 10.38 4.50 -8.99
CA ALA A 47 9.47 3.37 -8.80
C ALA A 47 8.07 3.82 -8.37
N MET A 48 7.97 4.80 -7.44
CA MET A 48 6.70 5.36 -6.99
C MET A 48 5.92 6.00 -8.15
N ILE A 49 6.59 6.76 -9.02
CA ILE A 49 5.97 7.34 -10.22
C ILE A 49 5.44 6.24 -11.15
N ALA A 50 6.22 5.18 -11.38
CA ALA A 50 5.80 4.06 -12.22
C ALA A 50 4.59 3.31 -11.63
N VAL A 51 4.55 3.11 -10.31
CA VAL A 51 3.43 2.50 -9.61
C VAL A 51 2.18 3.38 -9.63
N ALA A 52 2.34 4.70 -9.44
CA ALA A 52 1.23 5.65 -9.55
C ALA A 52 0.61 5.61 -10.95
N TYR A 53 1.43 5.58 -12.00
CA TYR A 53 0.95 5.43 -13.38
C TYR A 53 0.18 4.12 -13.60
N LEU A 54 0.70 2.99 -13.12
CA LEU A 54 -0.01 1.71 -13.23
C LEU A 54 -1.35 1.76 -12.50
N THR A 55 -1.38 2.36 -11.32
CA THR A 55 -2.61 2.47 -10.51
C THR A 55 -3.65 3.34 -11.21
N ASP A 56 -3.23 4.47 -11.81
CA ASP A 56 -4.13 5.33 -12.60
C ASP A 56 -4.72 4.59 -13.82
N GLU A 57 -3.89 3.86 -14.57
CA GLU A 57 -4.37 3.05 -15.69
C GLU A 57 -5.35 1.96 -15.23
N LEU A 58 -5.13 1.40 -14.04
CA LEU A 58 -5.99 0.38 -13.46
C LEU A 58 -7.33 0.98 -12.99
N LEU A 59 -7.33 2.20 -12.45
CA LEU A 59 -8.53 2.96 -12.06
C LEU A 59 -9.42 3.30 -13.26
N ARG A 60 -8.83 3.61 -14.41
CA ARG A 60 -9.57 3.93 -15.65
C ARG A 60 -10.25 2.71 -16.29
N ARG A 61 -9.86 1.50 -15.92
CA ARG A 61 -10.42 0.24 -16.47
C ARG A 61 -11.50 -0.31 -15.54
N PRO A 62 -12.78 -0.36 -15.94
CA PRO A 62 -13.87 -0.80 -15.05
C PRO A 62 -13.62 -2.17 -14.41
N ALA A 63 -13.06 -3.12 -15.17
CA ALA A 63 -12.76 -4.47 -14.70
C ALA A 63 -11.68 -4.55 -13.61
N TRP A 64 -10.81 -3.55 -13.50
CA TRP A 64 -9.67 -3.56 -12.56
C TRP A 64 -9.72 -2.42 -11.54
N ARG A 65 -10.73 -1.55 -11.63
CA ARG A 65 -10.88 -0.36 -10.79
C ARG A 65 -10.96 -0.71 -9.31
N ASP A 66 -11.65 -1.78 -8.96
CA ASP A 66 -11.82 -2.17 -7.56
C ASP A 66 -10.51 -2.72 -6.96
N LEU A 67 -9.69 -3.41 -7.75
CA LEU A 67 -8.34 -3.81 -7.34
C LEU A 67 -7.45 -2.58 -7.09
N ALA A 68 -7.53 -1.57 -7.96
CA ALA A 68 -6.77 -0.34 -7.81
C ALA A 68 -7.16 0.45 -6.55
N ILE A 69 -8.46 0.52 -6.23
CA ILE A 69 -8.96 1.14 -5.01
C ILE A 69 -8.52 0.34 -3.77
N GLY A 70 -8.63 -0.99 -3.83
CA GLY A 70 -8.15 -1.87 -2.75
C GLY A 70 -6.66 -1.68 -2.48
N TYR A 71 -5.84 -1.57 -3.53
CA TYR A 71 -4.42 -1.25 -3.42
C TYR A 71 -4.18 0.11 -2.73
N LEU A 72 -4.89 1.17 -3.14
CA LEU A 72 -4.75 2.50 -2.52
C LEU A 72 -5.17 2.50 -1.04
N ALA A 73 -6.26 1.82 -0.70
CA ALA A 73 -6.71 1.67 0.68
C ALA A 73 -5.65 0.93 1.52
N LEU A 74 -5.06 -0.15 0.98
CA LEU A 74 -3.99 -0.88 1.62
C LEU A 74 -2.76 0.00 1.85
N VAL A 75 -2.35 0.81 0.88
CA VAL A 75 -1.22 1.76 1.02
C VAL A 75 -1.46 2.73 2.18
N VAL A 76 -2.67 3.28 2.32
CA VAL A 76 -3.01 4.17 3.45
C VAL A 76 -2.94 3.43 4.79
N VAL A 77 -3.53 2.24 4.88
CA VAL A 77 -3.49 1.42 6.10
C VAL A 77 -2.05 1.10 6.50
N VAL A 78 -1.22 0.64 5.56
CA VAL A 78 0.20 0.37 5.80
C VAL A 78 0.94 1.64 6.19
N GLY A 79 0.66 2.77 5.55
CA GLY A 79 1.26 4.06 5.89
C GLY A 79 0.97 4.47 7.33
N VAL A 80 -0.29 4.39 7.77
CA VAL A 80 -0.69 4.67 9.16
C VAL A 80 -0.05 3.68 10.13
N LEU A 81 0.02 2.40 9.75
CA LEU A 81 0.66 1.37 10.58
C LEU A 81 2.17 1.54 10.68
N ILE A 82 2.87 2.13 9.72
CA ILE A 82 4.34 2.29 9.73
C ILE A 82 4.77 3.67 10.24
N PHE A 83 3.91 4.69 10.11
CA PHE A 83 4.20 6.07 10.45
C PHE A 83 4.75 6.26 11.89
N PRO A 84 4.15 5.68 12.95
CA PRO A 84 4.69 5.80 14.30
C PRO A 84 6.14 5.34 14.40
N LEU A 85 6.47 4.22 13.76
CA LEU A 85 7.83 3.68 13.73
C LEU A 85 8.80 4.61 12.99
N GLY A 86 8.40 5.14 11.83
CA GLY A 86 9.22 6.07 11.04
C GLY A 86 9.41 7.45 11.69
N SER A 87 8.45 7.90 12.50
CA SER A 87 8.47 9.19 13.19
C SER A 87 8.96 9.13 14.64
N ALA A 88 9.39 7.95 15.12
CA ALA A 88 9.85 7.73 16.49
C ALA A 88 8.85 8.21 17.57
N LEU A 89 7.55 8.04 17.32
CA LEU A 89 6.52 8.37 18.31
C LEU A 89 6.57 7.41 19.52
N PRO A 90 6.12 7.79 20.71
CA PRO A 90 5.94 6.83 21.79
C PRO A 90 4.89 5.80 21.37
N MET A 91 5.24 4.52 21.47
CA MET A 91 4.43 3.39 21.00
C MET A 91 4.30 2.36 22.11
N PRO A 92 3.14 1.68 22.24
CA PRO A 92 2.96 0.62 23.21
C PRO A 92 3.75 -0.64 22.84
N ASP A 93 4.19 -1.38 23.84
CA ASP A 93 5.00 -2.60 23.76
C ASP A 93 4.53 -3.62 22.73
N TRP A 94 3.22 -3.88 22.69
CA TRP A 94 2.63 -4.86 21.78
C TRP A 94 2.87 -4.50 20.31
N TYR A 95 2.93 -3.21 19.98
CA TYR A 95 3.14 -2.73 18.63
C TYR A 95 4.62 -2.91 18.21
N ILE A 96 5.55 -2.59 19.11
CA ILE A 96 7.00 -2.78 18.89
C ILE A 96 7.34 -4.26 18.77
N ASN A 97 6.74 -5.10 19.62
CA ASN A 97 6.92 -6.55 19.56
C ASN A 97 6.35 -7.15 18.28
N ALA A 98 5.20 -6.66 17.80
CA ALA A 98 4.67 -7.04 16.50
C ALA A 98 5.58 -6.63 15.33
N ALA A 99 6.17 -5.42 15.38
CA ALA A 99 7.12 -4.97 14.36
C ALA A 99 8.39 -5.83 14.32
N ARG A 100 8.92 -6.24 15.48
CA ARG A 100 10.09 -7.14 15.59
C ARG A 100 9.83 -8.55 15.09
N ALA A 101 8.58 -9.02 15.19
CA ALA A 101 8.20 -10.37 14.78
C ALA A 101 8.24 -10.55 13.24
N LEU A 102 8.10 -9.46 12.48
CA LEU A 102 8.13 -9.48 11.02
C LEU A 102 9.57 -9.70 10.50
N PRO A 103 9.85 -10.76 9.70
CA PRO A 103 11.09 -10.82 8.93
C PRO A 103 11.04 -9.73 7.85
N PRO A 104 12.06 -8.89 7.55
CA PRO A 104 13.45 -8.75 8.04
C PRO A 104 13.69 -7.72 9.19
N TRP A 105 12.67 -7.31 9.94
CA TRP A 105 12.71 -6.15 10.85
C TRP A 105 13.19 -6.53 12.26
N ASN A 106 14.30 -7.28 12.33
CA ASN A 106 14.90 -7.67 13.60
C ASN A 106 15.75 -6.52 14.16
N PHE A 107 15.11 -5.60 14.89
CA PHE A 107 15.83 -4.58 15.62
C PHE A 107 16.58 -5.23 16.78
N GLY A 108 17.91 -5.39 16.68
CA GLY A 108 18.74 -5.90 17.78
C GLY A 108 18.82 -4.95 18.98
N PHE A 109 18.37 -3.71 18.83
CA PHE A 109 18.29 -2.74 19.92
C PHE A 109 17.19 -3.12 20.90
N GLN A 110 17.53 -3.43 22.16
CA GLN A 110 16.60 -3.79 23.21
C GLN A 110 16.25 -2.53 24.02
N PHE A 111 14.97 -2.14 24.03
CA PHE A 111 14.52 -1.09 24.95
C PHE A 111 14.36 -1.73 26.35
N PRO A 112 14.76 -1.04 27.43
CA PRO A 112 14.72 -1.59 28.80
C PRO A 112 13.36 -2.11 29.26
N ASP A 113 12.24 -1.67 28.67
CA ASP A 113 10.87 -1.97 29.13
C ASP A 113 9.90 -2.19 27.94
N PRO A 114 9.98 -3.35 27.26
CA PRO A 114 8.86 -4.32 27.22
C PRO A 114 9.21 -5.75 27.68
N PRO A 115 8.22 -6.66 27.85
CA PRO A 115 8.46 -8.11 28.05
C PRO A 115 9.33 -8.70 26.93
N GLN A 116 10.52 -9.17 27.31
CA GLN A 116 11.52 -9.75 26.41
C GLN A 116 11.28 -11.27 26.27
N GLY A 117 10.35 -11.66 25.42
CA GLY A 117 10.09 -13.07 25.08
C GLY A 117 10.97 -13.58 23.94
N THR A 118 11.22 -14.88 23.89
CA THR A 118 11.89 -15.49 22.73
C THR A 118 11.06 -15.27 21.46
N ARG A 119 11.69 -15.25 20.28
CA ARG A 119 11.00 -15.02 18.99
C ARG A 119 9.75 -15.90 18.82
N GLU A 120 9.82 -17.16 19.27
CA GLU A 120 8.72 -18.12 19.23
C GLU A 120 7.55 -17.72 20.14
N GLU A 121 7.84 -17.12 21.29
CA GLU A 121 6.86 -16.63 22.26
C GLU A 121 6.13 -15.37 21.77
N LEU A 122 6.85 -14.45 21.10
CA LEU A 122 6.25 -13.28 20.45
C LEU A 122 5.43 -13.65 19.21
N LEU A 123 5.86 -14.67 18.46
CA LEU A 123 5.10 -15.19 17.33
C LEU A 123 3.82 -15.90 17.80
N THR A 124 3.83 -16.65 18.90
CA THR A 124 2.63 -17.35 19.41
C THR A 124 1.62 -16.41 20.07
N LEU A 125 2.05 -15.40 20.85
CA LEU A 125 1.17 -14.37 21.41
C LEU A 125 0.73 -13.31 20.37
N GLY A 126 1.53 -13.11 19.31
CA GLY A 126 1.30 -12.13 18.25
C GLY A 126 0.55 -12.66 17.03
N THR A 127 0.64 -13.96 16.71
CA THR A 127 0.02 -14.55 15.51
C THR A 127 -1.48 -14.39 15.49
N ALA A 128 -2.19 -14.57 16.60
CA ALA A 128 -3.64 -14.36 16.65
C ALA A 128 -4.03 -12.90 16.31
N LYS A 129 -3.28 -11.93 16.83
CA LYS A 129 -3.53 -10.48 16.58
C LYS A 129 -3.11 -10.07 15.17
N VAL A 130 -2.00 -10.60 14.66
CA VAL A 130 -1.51 -10.36 13.30
C VAL A 130 -2.47 -11.00 12.28
N LEU A 131 -2.90 -12.23 12.49
CA LEU A 131 -3.89 -12.89 11.65
C LEU A 131 -5.24 -12.18 11.71
N LEU A 132 -5.66 -11.71 12.88
CA LEU A 132 -6.87 -10.88 13.01
C LEU A 132 -6.72 -9.55 12.26
N GLY A 133 -5.59 -8.85 12.39
CA GLY A 133 -5.31 -7.62 11.65
C GLY A 133 -5.26 -7.83 10.13
N LEU A 134 -4.67 -8.93 9.69
CA LEU A 134 -4.60 -9.32 8.28
C LEU A 134 -6.00 -9.70 7.76
N LEU A 135 -6.78 -10.45 8.52
CA LEU A 135 -8.17 -10.78 8.23
C LEU A 135 -9.04 -9.52 8.15
N LEU A 136 -8.87 -8.57 9.08
CA LEU A 136 -9.59 -7.30 9.07
C LEU A 136 -9.18 -6.43 7.88
N ALA A 137 -7.90 -6.39 7.51
CA ALA A 137 -7.43 -5.67 6.33
C ALA A 137 -7.96 -6.30 5.03
N VAL A 138 -7.95 -7.63 4.94
CA VAL A 138 -8.53 -8.37 3.80
C VAL A 138 -10.04 -8.19 3.75
N ALA A 139 -10.74 -8.24 4.89
CA ALA A 139 -12.18 -8.03 4.99
C ALA A 139 -12.56 -6.58 4.64
N ALA A 140 -11.78 -5.59 5.08
CA ALA A 140 -11.97 -4.19 4.72
C ALA A 140 -11.73 -3.96 3.23
N GLY A 141 -10.70 -4.58 2.65
CA GLY A 141 -10.45 -4.60 1.21
C GLY A 141 -11.61 -5.25 0.44
N PHE A 142 -12.08 -6.41 0.89
CA PHE A 142 -13.22 -7.12 0.31
C PHE A 142 -14.53 -6.31 0.43
N PHE A 143 -14.78 -5.69 1.57
CA PHE A 143 -15.94 -4.81 1.79
C PHE A 143 -15.87 -3.55 0.93
N ALA A 144 -14.69 -2.95 0.74
CA ALA A 144 -14.54 -1.80 -0.14
C ALA A 144 -14.84 -2.16 -1.61
N VAL A 145 -14.49 -3.38 -2.04
CA VAL A 145 -14.75 -3.92 -3.38
C VAL A 145 -16.24 -4.27 -3.57
N THR A 146 -16.84 -4.99 -2.62
CA THR A 146 -18.21 -5.53 -2.75
C THR A 146 -19.30 -4.56 -2.27
N GLY A 147 -18.99 -3.75 -1.26
CA GLY A 147 -19.89 -2.79 -0.61
C GLY A 147 -20.21 -1.58 -1.50
N ARG A 148 -19.43 -1.30 -2.54
CA ARG A 148 -19.74 -0.24 -3.53
C ARG A 148 -21.12 -0.41 -4.15
N SER A 149 -21.50 -1.65 -4.47
CA SER A 149 -22.83 -1.97 -5.00
C SER A 149 -23.96 -1.59 -4.01
N TRP A 150 -23.68 -1.65 -2.72
CA TRP A 150 -24.62 -1.27 -1.65
C TRP A 150 -24.77 0.24 -1.55
N TRP A 151 -23.67 0.99 -1.64
CA TRP A 151 -23.67 2.47 -1.67
C TRP A 151 -24.31 3.05 -2.93
N GLU A 152 -24.08 2.46 -4.10
CA GLU A 152 -24.74 2.85 -5.36
C GLU A 152 -26.25 2.64 -5.31
N ARG A 153 -26.70 1.50 -4.74
CA ARG A 153 -28.13 1.23 -4.49
C ARG A 153 -28.75 2.21 -3.48
N TRP A 154 -28.00 2.65 -2.48
CA TRP A 154 -28.49 3.59 -1.47
C TRP A 154 -28.54 5.04 -1.99
N GLY A 155 -27.59 5.45 -2.83
CA GLY A 155 -27.59 6.75 -3.51
C GLY A 155 -28.73 6.90 -4.53
N SER A 156 -29.05 5.84 -5.26
CA SER A 156 -30.19 5.79 -6.19
C SER A 156 -31.54 6.05 -5.50
N ARG A 157 -31.73 5.57 -4.26
CA ARG A 157 -32.97 5.77 -3.48
C ARG A 157 -33.20 7.21 -3.02
N ARG A 158 -32.17 8.06 -3.00
CA ARG A 158 -32.27 9.47 -2.61
C ARG A 158 -32.38 10.42 -3.81
N GLY A 159 -32.28 9.91 -5.03
CA GLY A 159 -32.14 10.70 -6.26
C GLY A 159 -33.25 10.51 -7.29
N VAL A 160 -34.53 10.50 -6.90
CA VAL A 160 -35.64 10.73 -7.83
C VAL A 160 -36.66 11.64 -7.13
N ARG A 161 -36.51 12.96 -7.30
CA ARG A 161 -37.67 13.86 -7.29
C ARG A 161 -38.19 13.90 -8.72
N PRO A 162 -39.44 13.54 -9.01
CA PRO A 162 -40.00 13.77 -10.33
C PRO A 162 -39.99 15.27 -10.61
N ARG A 163 -39.37 15.68 -11.72
CA ARG A 163 -39.57 17.03 -12.25
C ARG A 163 -41.01 17.09 -12.74
N HIS A 164 -41.88 17.78 -11.99
CA HIS A 164 -43.16 18.24 -12.54
C HIS A 164 -42.85 19.21 -13.68
N MET A 165 -43.09 18.79 -14.92
CA MET A 165 -43.27 19.72 -16.03
C MET A 165 -44.72 20.24 -15.95
N PRO A 166 -44.95 21.56 -15.96
CA PRO A 166 -46.29 22.08 -16.22
C PRO A 166 -46.61 21.83 -17.69
N GLU A 167 -47.74 21.17 -17.94
CA GLU A 167 -48.33 21.11 -19.28
C GLU A 167 -48.70 22.51 -19.75
N GLY A 168 -48.57 22.70 -21.07
CA GLY A 168 -48.66 24.00 -21.73
C GLY A 168 -50.00 24.72 -21.56
N GLY A 169 -49.89 26.03 -21.71
CA GLY A 169 -50.94 26.99 -22.03
C GLY A 169 -50.28 28.14 -22.78
#